data_AF-A0A7S0P4I4-F1
#
_entry.id   AF-A0A7S0P4I4-F1
#
_cell.length_a   1.000
_cell.length_b   1.000
_cell.length_c   1.000
_cell.angle_alpha   90.00
_cell.angle_beta   90.00
_cell.angle_gamma   90.00
#
_symmetry.space_group_name_H-M   'P 1'
#
loop_
_entity.id
_entity.type
_entity.pdbx_description
1 polymer ?
#
loop_
_entity_poly.entity_id
_entity_poly.type
_entity_poly.pdbx_seq_one_letter_code
_entity_poly.pdbx_strand_id
1 'polypeptide(L)'
;GEELGRRRVMQTWFDLTRSRMRMMVVTVLALPLGLSACAVDLRAHFSGADFDYVCDTSVPWLHANVARAEWAPATPPAGTGCHAYVALRGRTPDCAVGRYCSPCNDPGNAGAVTVDSHYLYGGTCEPCAPSSRQRSKNVSRRHQRKPHGRREDGQPEL
;
A
#
# COMPACT_ATOMS: atom_id res chain seq x y z
N GLY A 1 -28.93 9.03 -57.49
CA GLY A 1 -27.86 9.71 -56.75
C GLY A 1 -27.13 8.65 -55.97
N GLU A 2 -25.93 8.24 -56.38
CA GLU A 2 -24.67 9.03 -56.31
C GLU A 2 -24.35 9.32 -54.84
N GLU A 3 -23.21 8.98 -54.25
CA GLU A 3 -21.90 8.75 -54.84
C GLU A 3 -21.00 8.00 -53.84
N LEU A 4 -20.35 6.93 -54.31
CA LEU A 4 -19.15 6.34 -53.73
C LEU A 4 -17.94 7.20 -54.15
N GLY A 5 -17.08 7.59 -53.21
CA GLY A 5 -15.75 8.16 -53.53
C GLY A 5 -15.06 8.70 -52.27
N ARG A 6 -13.75 8.59 -52.04
CA ARG A 6 -12.61 8.29 -52.91
C ARG A 6 -11.45 7.73 -52.10
N ARG A 7 -10.66 6.96 -52.83
CA ARG A 7 -9.36 6.32 -52.55
C ARG A 7 -8.17 7.30 -52.59
N ARG A 8 -7.08 6.91 -51.91
CA ARG A 8 -5.63 7.24 -52.13
C ARG A 8 -5.26 8.71 -51.86
N VAL A 9 -4.05 9.10 -51.44
CA VAL A 9 -2.68 8.75 -51.87
C VAL A 9 -1.73 9.27 -50.77
N MET A 10 -0.70 8.52 -50.38
CA MET A 10 0.71 8.99 -50.30
C MET A 10 1.61 7.91 -49.68
N GLN A 11 2.14 7.07 -50.56
CA GLN A 11 3.50 6.56 -50.44
C GLN A 11 4.42 7.68 -50.89
N THR A 12 5.42 8.04 -50.09
CA THR A 12 6.74 8.38 -50.64
C THR A 12 7.88 8.33 -49.61
N TRP A 13 8.86 7.47 -49.90
CA TRP A 13 10.31 7.68 -49.83
C TRP A 13 10.95 8.03 -48.47
N PHE A 14 11.70 7.08 -47.89
CA PHE A 14 13.14 7.25 -47.62
C PHE A 14 13.78 5.88 -47.36
N ASP A 15 14.56 5.44 -48.34
CA ASP A 15 15.51 4.34 -48.25
C ASP A 15 16.91 4.92 -47.95
N LEU A 16 17.85 4.09 -47.49
CA LEU A 16 19.23 4.39 -47.02
C LEU A 16 19.31 4.92 -45.58
N THR A 17 19.78 4.13 -44.61
CA THR A 17 21.19 3.73 -44.57
C THR A 17 21.37 2.32 -44.00
N ARG A 18 21.93 1.47 -44.85
CA ARG A 18 22.39 0.10 -44.60
C ARG A 18 23.64 0.14 -43.71
N SER A 19 23.49 0.42 -42.42
CA SER A 19 24.58 0.29 -41.46
C SER A 19 24.68 -1.17 -41.04
N ARG A 20 25.75 -1.85 -41.47
CA ARG A 20 26.14 -3.18 -41.04
C ARG A 20 26.48 -3.15 -39.54
N MET A 21 25.46 -3.16 -38.70
CA MET A 21 25.63 -3.47 -37.29
C MET A 21 25.94 -4.96 -37.21
N ARG A 22 27.21 -5.28 -36.94
CA ARG A 22 27.59 -6.56 -36.37
C ARG A 22 26.69 -6.77 -35.17
N MET A 23 25.70 -7.66 -35.29
CA MET A 23 24.95 -8.19 -34.17
C MET A 23 25.99 -8.83 -33.25
N MET A 24 26.45 -8.08 -32.25
CA MET A 24 26.92 -8.68 -31.04
C MET A 24 25.68 -9.36 -30.47
N VAL A 25 25.59 -10.66 -30.70
CA VAL A 25 24.72 -11.55 -29.93
C VAL A 25 25.28 -11.48 -28.51
N VAL A 26 24.87 -10.45 -27.78
CA VAL A 26 25.04 -10.38 -26.34
C VAL A 26 24.08 -11.42 -25.81
N THR A 27 24.57 -12.64 -25.66
CA THR A 27 23.91 -13.67 -24.88
C THR A 27 23.90 -13.16 -23.44
N VAL A 28 22.92 -12.32 -23.12
CA VAL A 28 22.58 -12.02 -21.74
C VAL A 28 22.15 -13.37 -21.18
N LEU A 29 23.04 -14.00 -20.42
CA LEU A 29 22.71 -15.10 -19.54
C LEU A 29 21.57 -14.58 -18.66
N ALA A 30 20.33 -14.87 -19.05
CA ALA A 30 19.17 -14.71 -18.22
C ALA A 30 19.36 -15.68 -17.06
N LEU A 31 20.10 -15.25 -16.03
CA LEU A 31 20.06 -15.93 -14.74
C LEU A 31 18.57 -15.96 -14.37
N PRO A 32 17.99 -17.15 -14.12
CA PRO A 32 16.70 -17.21 -13.46
C PRO A 32 16.96 -16.75 -12.03
N LEU A 33 16.99 -15.43 -11.84
CA LEU A 33 16.76 -14.82 -10.56
C LEU A 33 15.31 -15.17 -10.24
N GLY A 34 15.12 -16.37 -9.70
CA GLY A 34 13.96 -16.74 -8.92
C GLY A 34 13.92 -15.82 -7.71
N LEU A 35 13.62 -14.54 -7.95
CA LEU A 35 13.04 -13.66 -6.97
C LEU A 35 11.68 -14.27 -6.67
N SER A 36 11.68 -15.30 -5.82
CA SER A 36 10.48 -15.82 -5.20
C SER A 36 9.90 -14.66 -4.41
N ALA A 37 9.01 -13.89 -5.05
CA ALA A 37 8.27 -12.85 -4.38
C ALA A 37 7.52 -13.54 -3.24
N CYS A 38 7.82 -13.16 -2.00
CA CYS A 38 7.09 -13.71 -0.87
C CYS A 38 5.64 -13.23 -0.96
N ALA A 39 4.70 -14.12 -0.65
CA ALA A 39 3.29 -13.84 -0.62
C ALA A 39 2.68 -14.50 0.62
N VAL A 40 2.03 -13.71 1.46
CA VAL A 40 1.40 -14.18 2.70
C VAL A 40 -0.08 -13.88 2.71
N ASP A 41 -0.89 -14.87 3.11
CA ASP A 41 -2.31 -14.68 3.35
C ASP A 41 -2.54 -13.97 4.70
N LEU A 42 -2.85 -12.67 4.63
CA LEU A 42 -3.13 -11.86 5.81
C LEU A 42 -4.37 -12.32 6.58
N ARG A 43 -5.30 -13.05 5.95
CA ARG A 43 -6.50 -13.54 6.64
C ARG A 43 -6.14 -14.45 7.82
N ALA A 44 -5.12 -15.29 7.65
CA ALA A 44 -4.63 -16.18 8.71
C ALA A 44 -3.97 -15.43 9.87
N HIS A 45 -3.38 -14.26 9.61
CA HIS A 45 -2.73 -13.45 10.64
C HIS A 45 -3.76 -12.72 11.53
N PHE A 46 -4.90 -12.32 10.96
CA PHE A 46 -5.93 -11.57 11.68
C PHE A 46 -7.16 -12.40 12.06
N SER A 47 -7.08 -13.74 12.06
CA SER A 47 -8.25 -14.64 12.16
C SER A 47 -9.03 -14.59 13.48
N GLY A 48 -8.62 -13.76 14.46
CA GLY A 48 -9.32 -13.57 15.74
C GLY A 48 -9.64 -12.11 16.07
N ALA A 49 -9.31 -11.17 15.18
CA ALA A 49 -9.56 -9.76 15.39
C ALA A 49 -10.88 -9.34 14.73
N ASP A 50 -11.62 -8.45 15.38
CA ASP A 50 -12.83 -7.83 14.81
C ASP A 50 -12.47 -6.47 14.18
N PHE A 51 -12.36 -6.41 12.86
CA PHE A 51 -11.94 -5.24 12.08
C PHE A 51 -12.72 -5.17 10.76
N ASP A 52 -12.71 -4.01 10.11
CA ASP A 52 -13.46 -3.75 8.88
C ASP A 52 -12.57 -3.88 7.62
N TYR A 53 -11.30 -3.49 7.73
CA TYR A 53 -10.35 -3.52 6.62
C TYR A 53 -8.90 -3.61 7.10
N VAL A 54 -8.00 -3.98 6.19
CA VAL A 54 -6.55 -4.05 6.45
C VAL A 54 -5.82 -3.15 5.47
N CYS A 55 -4.93 -2.30 5.98
CA CYS A 55 -4.07 -1.43 5.18
C CYS A 55 -2.60 -1.81 5.37
N ASP A 56 -1.79 -1.72 4.31
CA ASP A 56 -0.35 -1.49 4.46
C ASP A 56 -0.15 0.02 4.65
N THR A 57 0.45 0.42 5.78
CA THR A 57 0.71 1.83 6.12
C THR A 57 2.12 2.29 5.74
N SER A 58 3.01 1.35 5.36
CA SER A 58 4.33 1.64 4.80
C SER A 58 4.23 1.96 3.30
N VAL A 59 3.35 1.25 2.59
CA VAL A 59 2.95 1.53 1.21
C VAL A 59 1.43 1.55 1.19
N PRO A 60 0.79 2.73 1.02
CA PRO A 60 -0.62 2.95 1.34
C PRO A 60 -1.54 2.16 0.40
N TRP A 61 -1.72 0.88 0.68
CA TRP A 61 -2.46 -0.09 -0.13
C TRP A 61 -3.53 -0.75 0.72
N LEU A 62 -4.70 -0.95 0.13
CA LEU A 62 -5.79 -1.67 0.79
C LEU A 62 -5.62 -3.18 0.55
N HIS A 63 -5.51 -3.96 1.62
CA HIS A 63 -5.32 -5.41 1.54
C HIS A 63 -6.58 -6.21 1.83
N ALA A 64 -7.53 -5.66 2.58
CA ALA A 64 -8.77 -6.36 2.87
C ALA A 64 -9.94 -5.40 2.97
N ASN A 65 -11.11 -5.84 2.53
CA ASN A 65 -12.39 -5.23 2.81
C ASN A 65 -13.33 -6.34 3.31
N VAL A 66 -13.56 -6.40 4.62
CA VAL A 66 -14.30 -7.49 5.26
C VAL A 66 -15.76 -7.49 4.85
N ALA A 67 -16.38 -6.31 4.73
CA ALA A 67 -17.77 -6.17 4.29
C ALA A 67 -18.01 -6.71 2.87
N ARG A 68 -16.99 -6.68 2.00
CA ARG A 68 -17.04 -7.25 0.64
C ARG A 68 -16.41 -8.64 0.52
N ALA A 69 -15.88 -9.19 1.62
CA ALA A 69 -15.11 -10.44 1.63
C ALA A 69 -13.92 -10.46 0.65
N GLU A 70 -13.32 -9.30 0.38
CA GLU A 70 -12.21 -9.14 -0.55
C GLU A 70 -10.87 -9.12 0.19
N TRP A 71 -9.88 -9.85 -0.33
CA TRP A 71 -8.54 -9.97 0.24
C TRP A 71 -7.48 -9.96 -0.86
N ALA A 72 -6.36 -9.29 -0.61
CA ALA A 72 -5.14 -9.34 -1.41
C ALA A 72 -3.97 -9.81 -0.53
N PRO A 73 -3.13 -10.73 -1.03
CA PRO A 73 -1.98 -11.22 -0.29
C PRO A 73 -1.00 -10.07 -0.01
N ALA A 74 -0.27 -10.19 1.09
CA ALA A 74 0.88 -9.32 1.38
C ALA A 74 2.06 -9.75 0.51
N THR A 75 2.51 -8.86 -0.38
CA THR A 75 3.65 -9.08 -1.27
C THR A 75 4.66 -7.93 -1.16
N PRO A 76 5.27 -7.71 0.02
CA PRO A 76 6.19 -6.61 0.21
C PRO A 76 7.43 -6.83 -0.67
N PRO A 77 7.80 -5.87 -1.55
CA PRO A 77 8.90 -6.07 -2.49
C PRO A 77 10.25 -6.28 -1.80
N ALA A 78 11.18 -7.00 -2.42
CA ALA A 78 12.52 -7.17 -1.86
C ALA A 78 13.24 -5.82 -1.72
N GLY A 79 13.91 -5.61 -0.58
CA GLY A 79 14.72 -4.41 -0.33
C GLY A 79 13.96 -3.15 0.11
N THR A 80 12.64 -3.23 0.35
CA THR A 80 11.83 -2.10 0.85
C THR A 80 11.78 -2.00 2.38
N GLY A 81 12.38 -2.96 3.09
CA GLY A 81 12.43 -2.99 4.55
C GLY A 81 11.17 -3.60 5.18
N CYS A 82 10.81 -3.14 6.39
CA CYS A 82 9.71 -3.70 7.18
C CYS A 82 8.38 -2.99 6.85
N HIS A 83 7.38 -3.75 6.38
CA HIS A 83 6.04 -3.26 6.05
C HIS A 83 5.08 -3.43 7.22
N ALA A 84 4.18 -2.47 7.42
CA ALA A 84 3.22 -2.48 8.53
C ALA A 84 1.78 -2.69 8.02
N TYR A 85 1.26 -3.90 8.24
CA TYR A 85 -0.11 -4.29 7.93
C TYR A 85 -0.98 -4.08 9.16
N VAL A 86 -1.97 -3.20 9.05
CA VAL A 86 -2.76 -2.72 10.18
C VAL A 86 -4.22 -3.10 9.97
N ALA A 87 -4.77 -3.88 10.89
CA ALA A 87 -6.21 -4.14 10.95
C ALA A 87 -6.90 -2.95 11.60
N LEU A 88 -7.91 -2.43 10.91
CA LEU A 88 -8.56 -1.17 11.22
C LEU A 88 -10.07 -1.35 11.36
N ARG A 89 -10.65 -0.70 12.35
CA ARG A 89 -12.10 -0.57 12.54
C ARG A 89 -12.54 0.85 12.22
N GLY A 90 -13.62 1.00 11.47
CA GLY A 90 -14.18 2.28 11.03
C GLY A 90 -14.73 2.22 9.61
N ARG A 91 -14.94 3.40 9.01
CA ARG A 91 -15.43 3.49 7.63
C ARG A 91 -14.35 2.96 6.67
N THR A 92 -14.64 1.85 6.01
CA THR A 92 -13.77 1.30 4.96
C THR A 92 -13.66 2.29 3.79
N PRO A 93 -12.45 2.58 3.29
CA PRO A 93 -12.27 3.50 2.18
C PRO A 93 -12.80 2.93 0.85
N ASP A 94 -13.24 3.79 -0.06
CA ASP A 94 -13.78 3.42 -1.37
C ASP A 94 -12.71 3.01 -2.42
N CYS A 95 -11.55 2.53 -1.95
CA CYS A 95 -10.48 2.02 -2.78
C CYS A 95 -10.71 0.55 -3.16
N ALA A 96 -10.09 0.09 -4.25
CA ALA A 96 -10.07 -1.33 -4.58
C ALA A 96 -9.02 -2.08 -3.75
N VAL A 97 -9.34 -3.31 -3.33
CA VAL A 97 -8.39 -4.21 -2.67
C VAL A 97 -7.25 -4.58 -3.62
N GLY A 98 -6.01 -4.64 -3.10
CA GLY A 98 -4.79 -4.87 -3.86
C GLY A 98 -4.28 -3.65 -4.63
N ARG A 99 -4.77 -2.45 -4.32
CA ARG A 99 -4.38 -1.19 -4.98
C ARG A 99 -3.99 -0.12 -3.97
N TYR A 100 -3.31 0.91 -4.50
CA TYR A 100 -3.04 2.15 -3.78
C TYR A 100 -4.34 2.78 -3.25
N CYS A 101 -4.30 3.24 -2.01
CA CYS A 101 -5.39 3.82 -1.27
C CYS A 101 -4.86 4.90 -0.32
N SER A 102 -5.05 6.18 -0.66
CA SER A 102 -4.53 7.31 0.14
C SER A 102 -4.94 7.27 1.63
N PRO A 103 -6.17 6.87 2.01
CA PRO A 103 -6.55 6.72 3.42
C PRO A 103 -5.70 5.73 4.22
N CYS A 104 -5.05 4.75 3.57
CA CYS A 104 -4.15 3.81 4.24
C CYS A 104 -2.82 4.45 4.67
N ASN A 105 -2.45 5.63 4.15
CA ASN A 105 -1.23 6.31 4.56
C ASN A 105 -1.32 6.86 6.00
N ASP A 106 -2.50 7.33 6.39
CA ASP A 106 -2.77 7.82 7.75
C ASP A 106 -4.22 7.49 8.14
N PRO A 107 -4.50 6.24 8.54
CA PRO A 107 -5.85 5.79 8.82
C PRO A 107 -6.46 6.49 10.06
N GLY A 108 -5.63 7.03 10.96
CA GLY A 108 -6.10 7.78 12.12
C GLY A 108 -6.80 9.08 11.74
N ASN A 109 -6.29 9.78 10.72
CA ASN A 109 -6.94 10.99 10.20
C ASN A 109 -8.23 10.68 9.42
N ALA A 110 -8.40 9.43 8.95
CA ALA A 110 -9.63 8.95 8.35
C ALA A 110 -10.68 8.50 9.39
N GLY A 111 -10.37 8.63 10.69
CA GLY A 111 -11.29 8.26 11.78
C GLY A 111 -11.29 6.77 12.12
N ALA A 112 -10.30 6.00 11.63
CA ALA A 112 -10.20 4.58 11.92
C ALA A 112 -9.39 4.30 13.19
N VAL A 113 -9.76 3.22 13.87
CA VAL A 113 -9.08 2.73 15.07
C VAL A 113 -8.26 1.50 14.72
N THR A 114 -6.97 1.51 15.05
CA THR A 114 -6.11 0.33 14.94
C THR A 114 -6.51 -0.73 15.95
N VAL A 115 -6.85 -1.91 15.45
CA VAL A 115 -7.20 -3.09 16.25
C VAL A 115 -5.97 -3.98 16.46
N ASP A 116 -5.21 -4.23 15.40
CA ASP A 116 -4.03 -5.09 15.43
C ASP A 116 -3.01 -4.66 14.36
N SER A 117 -1.76 -5.14 14.45
CA SER A 117 -0.69 -4.80 13.51
C SER A 117 0.32 -5.93 13.35
N HIS A 118 0.57 -6.32 12.11
CA HIS A 118 1.62 -7.26 11.73
C HIS A 118 2.69 -6.60 10.87
N TYR A 119 3.91 -7.11 11.00
CA TYR A 119 5.08 -6.52 10.35
C TYR A 119 5.83 -7.60 9.58
N LEU A 120 5.98 -7.41 8.27
CA LEU A 120 6.64 -8.38 7.39
C LEU A 120 7.77 -7.71 6.61
N TYR A 121 8.90 -8.40 6.50
CA TYR A 121 10.06 -7.89 5.78
C TYR A 121 9.89 -8.07 4.26
N GLY A 122 10.28 -7.05 3.50
CA GLY A 122 10.22 -7.03 2.05
C GLY A 122 11.07 -8.12 1.41
N GLY A 123 10.44 -8.92 0.55
CA GLY A 123 11.06 -10.02 -0.19
C GLY A 123 11.06 -11.37 0.52
N THR A 124 11.07 -11.41 1.86
CA THR A 124 11.08 -12.68 2.62
C THR A 124 9.77 -12.98 3.33
N CYS A 125 8.97 -11.95 3.64
CA CYS A 125 7.75 -12.04 4.43
C CYS A 125 7.97 -12.63 5.83
N GLU A 126 9.21 -12.61 6.30
CA GLU A 126 9.51 -12.98 7.68
C GLU A 126 9.03 -11.87 8.63
N PRO A 127 8.57 -12.22 9.84
CA PRO A 127 8.23 -11.23 10.85
C PRO A 127 9.40 -10.28 11.15
N CYS A 128 9.12 -8.98 11.25
CA CYS A 128 10.11 -7.96 11.63
C CYS A 128 9.60 -7.07 12.76
N ALA A 129 10.50 -6.40 13.47
CA ALA A 129 10.12 -5.42 14.49
C ALA A 129 10.04 -4.01 13.88
N PRO A 130 9.07 -3.16 14.28
CA PRO A 130 9.11 -1.75 13.94
C PRO A 130 10.39 -1.15 14.55
N SER A 131 11.17 -0.44 13.73
CA SER A 131 12.39 0.21 14.23
C SER A 131 12.04 1.08 15.44
N SER A 132 12.80 0.98 16.53
CA SER A 132 12.52 1.68 17.81
C SER A 132 12.33 3.20 17.67
N ARG A 133 12.82 3.81 16.58
CA ARG A 133 12.57 5.21 16.21
C ARG A 133 11.08 5.53 15.94
N GLN A 134 10.28 4.57 15.47
CA GLN A 134 8.84 4.77 15.27
C GLN A 134 8.09 4.80 16.61
N ARG A 135 8.54 4.05 17.62
CA ARG A 135 7.91 4.01 18.96
C ARG A 135 7.99 5.35 19.69
N SER A 136 9.11 6.07 19.55
CA SER A 136 9.32 7.35 20.22
C SER A 136 8.37 8.48 19.75
N LYS A 137 7.90 8.43 18.49
CA LYS A 137 6.98 9.46 17.96
C LYS A 137 5.57 9.34 18.55
N ASN A 138 5.09 8.12 18.81
CA ASN A 138 3.77 7.90 19.40
C ASN A 138 3.72 8.16 20.91
N VAL A 139 4.82 7.91 21.64
CA VAL A 139 4.90 8.25 23.07
C VAL A 139 4.90 9.76 23.29
N SER A 140 5.60 10.53 22.44
CA SER A 140 5.67 11.99 22.57
C SER A 140 4.30 12.69 22.43
N ARG A 141 3.39 12.16 21.57
CA ARG A 141 2.04 12.71 21.42
C ARG A 141 1.14 12.45 22.65
N ARG A 142 1.39 11.39 23.43
CA ARG A 142 0.57 11.05 24.61
C ARG A 142 0.84 11.97 25.80
N HIS A 143 1.98 12.66 25.85
CA HIS A 143 2.33 13.58 26.93
C HIS A 143 1.99 15.05 26.66
N GLN A 144 1.49 15.41 25.48
CA GLN A 144 1.09 16.79 25.18
C GLN A 144 -0.40 17.09 25.40
N ARG A 145 -1.22 16.10 25.78
CA ARG A 145 -2.59 16.38 26.26
C ARG A 145 -2.52 16.85 27.71
N LYS A 146 -2.14 18.12 27.87
CA LYS A 146 -2.27 18.87 29.12
C LYS A 146 -3.75 18.84 29.52
N PRO A 147 -4.11 18.37 30.73
CA PRO A 147 -5.49 18.42 31.20
C PRO A 147 -5.92 19.89 31.28
N HIS A 148 -6.86 20.28 30.42
CA HIS A 148 -7.54 21.56 30.58
C HIS A 148 -8.36 21.48 31.86
N GLY A 149 -8.03 22.39 32.79
CA GLY A 149 -8.49 22.39 34.16
C GLY A 149 -10.00 22.38 34.30
N ARG A 150 -10.46 21.55 35.23
CA ARG A 150 -11.76 21.62 35.87
C ARG A 150 -11.77 22.91 36.70
N ARG A 151 -12.48 23.96 36.24
CA ARG A 151 -12.87 25.06 37.13
C ARG A 151 -13.95 24.52 38.05
N GLU A 152 -13.61 24.37 39.31
CA GLU A 152 -14.58 24.29 40.41
C GLU A 152 -15.02 25.73 40.70
N ASP A 153 -16.07 26.18 40.04
CA ASP A 153 -16.77 27.39 40.45
C ASP A 153 -17.71 26.99 41.60
N GLY A 154 -17.17 27.09 42.82
CA GLY A 154 -17.97 27.15 44.03
C GLY A 154 -18.71 28.49 44.06
N GLN A 155 -20.01 28.44 44.29
CA GLN A 155 -20.80 29.63 44.61
C GLN A 155 -21.59 29.34 45.89
N PRO A 156 -21.28 30.02 47.02
CA PRO A 156 -22.19 30.11 48.15
C PRO A 156 -23.21 31.25 47.89
N GLU A 157 -24.11 31.47 48.88
CA GLU A 157 -25.18 32.49 48.99
C GLU A 157 -26.57 31.88 48.74
N LEU A 158 -27.53 31.81 49.67
CA LEU A 158 -27.76 32.42 51.00
C LEU A 158 -28.51 31.44 51.91
#